data_AF-A0A966JD85-F1
#
_entry.id   AF-A0A966JD85-F1
#
_cell.length_a   1.000
_cell.length_b   1.000
_cell.length_c   1.000
_cell.angle_alpha   90.00
_cell.angle_beta   90.00
_cell.angle_gamma   90.00
#
_symmetry.space_group_name_H-M   'P 1'
#
loop_
_entity.id
_entity.type
_entity.pdbx_description
1 polymer ?
#
loop_
_entity_poly.entity_id
_entity_poly.type
_entity_poly.pdbx_seq_one_letter_code
_entity_poly.pdbx_strand_id
1 'polypeptide(L)'
;RTGGVVGMMTVGLGLLGASIVVILYRADAPAVLEGFGFGAAMLAMFMRVGGGIFTKAADVGADLVGKVEKHIPEDDPRNAATIADNVGDNVGDCAGMAADLFESYAVTLVASLILGKAAFGDSGLVYPLIVPAIGILTAILGIFLTRLRSSDKSAMNAINRSFFLSAIISAVLVGLATYTYLPDNFAALTGVNPELVSETTVNPRALAFGAVLIGIVLAAAIQVLTGFFTEVGKRPVNDVAASSKTGAATVILAGVSVGFESAVFSALLIAGAVFGAYLLGGGTIVLSLFAVALAGCGLLTTVGVIVAMDTFGPISDNAQGIAEMSGDVKGDGAKILTSLDAVGNTTKAITKGIAIATAVLAATALFGAFTDAIKNTVAEFGATATNLGLEFQGVLDVADPRNLVGLVIGASVVFLFSGLAINAVSRAAGAVVMEVRNQFQLHPGIMKGTEKPEYGRVVDICTRDSLREL
;
A
#
# COMPACT_ATOMS: atom_id res chain seq x y z
N ARG A 1 8.72 16.23 5.97
CA ARG A 1 7.84 17.38 5.65
C ARG A 1 7.30 17.25 4.22
N THR A 2 8.15 17.19 3.20
CA THR A 2 7.73 17.01 1.80
C THR A 2 6.86 15.77 1.59
N GLY A 3 7.26 14.60 2.11
CA GLY A 3 6.38 13.42 2.09
C GLY A 3 5.05 13.60 2.81
N GLY A 4 5.01 14.46 3.83
CA GLY A 4 3.75 14.84 4.50
C GLY A 4 2.78 15.59 3.60
N VAL A 5 3.27 16.36 2.62
CA VAL A 5 2.41 17.04 1.64
C VAL A 5 1.71 16.01 0.76
N VAL A 6 2.47 15.04 0.22
CA VAL A 6 1.93 13.95 -0.60
C VAL A 6 0.94 13.12 0.22
N GLY A 7 1.33 12.70 1.42
CA GLY A 7 0.46 11.94 2.32
C GLY A 7 -0.86 12.62 2.61
N MET A 8 -0.86 13.91 2.94
CA MET A 8 -2.08 14.67 3.23
C MET A 8 -2.94 14.91 2.00
N MET A 9 -2.33 15.12 0.83
CA MET A 9 -3.08 15.21 -0.43
C MET A 9 -3.75 13.87 -0.77
N THR A 10 -3.03 12.75 -0.65
CA THR A 10 -3.56 11.41 -0.92
C THR A 10 -4.77 11.09 -0.04
N VAL A 11 -4.62 11.15 1.29
CA VAL A 11 -5.73 10.80 2.20
C VAL A 11 -6.82 11.87 2.23
N GLY A 12 -6.44 13.14 2.09
CA GLY A 12 -7.37 14.26 2.12
C GLY A 12 -8.29 14.30 0.89
N LEU A 13 -7.74 14.09 -0.30
CA LEU A 13 -8.54 14.00 -1.53
C LEU A 13 -9.42 12.75 -1.54
N GLY A 14 -8.94 11.63 -1.01
CA GLY A 14 -9.73 10.40 -0.88
C GLY A 14 -10.94 10.60 0.02
N LEU A 15 -10.74 11.18 1.21
CA LEU A 15 -11.82 11.49 2.14
C LEU A 15 -12.78 12.53 1.58
N LEU A 16 -12.25 13.59 0.96
CA LEU A 16 -13.05 14.65 0.37
C LEU A 16 -13.95 14.11 -0.74
N GLY A 17 -13.40 13.29 -1.64
CA GLY A 17 -14.14 12.64 -2.72
C GLY A 17 -15.29 11.79 -2.20
N ALA A 18 -15.00 10.87 -1.28
CA ALA A 18 -16.02 10.01 -0.68
C ALA A 18 -17.10 10.82 0.09
N SER A 19 -16.69 11.83 0.84
CA SER A 19 -17.61 12.69 1.61
C SER A 19 -18.54 13.48 0.69
N ILE A 20 -18.04 14.02 -0.42
CA ILE A 20 -18.86 14.73 -1.41
C ILE A 20 -19.92 13.78 -1.99
N VAL A 21 -19.54 12.55 -2.34
CA VAL A 21 -20.50 11.56 -2.85
C VAL A 21 -21.58 11.27 -1.81
N VAL A 22 -21.21 11.05 -0.55
CA VAL A 22 -22.18 10.82 0.54
C VAL A 22 -23.11 12.02 0.75
N ILE A 23 -22.60 13.25 0.70
CA ILE A 23 -23.42 14.46 0.88
C ILE A 23 -24.42 14.64 -0.27
N LEU A 24 -23.97 14.42 -1.51
CA LEU A 24 -24.79 14.66 -2.71
C LEU A 24 -25.81 13.55 -2.96
N TYR A 25 -25.41 12.29 -2.82
CA TYR A 25 -26.23 11.12 -3.19
C TYR A 25 -26.91 10.44 -1.99
N ARG A 26 -26.49 10.74 -0.76
CA ARG A 26 -27.10 10.26 0.50
C ARG A 26 -27.33 8.74 0.50
N ALA A 27 -28.59 8.30 0.41
CA ALA A 27 -28.95 6.88 0.43
C ALA A 27 -28.41 6.11 -0.80
N ASP A 28 -28.24 6.80 -1.93
CA ASP A 28 -27.73 6.23 -3.19
C ASP A 28 -26.19 6.31 -3.28
N ALA A 29 -25.53 6.89 -2.28
CA ALA A 29 -24.08 7.03 -2.26
C ALA A 29 -23.32 5.71 -2.41
N PRO A 30 -23.72 4.57 -1.78
CA PRO A 30 -23.03 3.29 -1.95
C PRO A 30 -22.84 2.88 -3.42
N ALA A 31 -23.86 3.01 -4.25
CA ALA A 31 -23.78 2.64 -5.68
C ALA A 31 -22.83 3.55 -6.47
N VAL A 32 -22.79 4.85 -6.16
CA VAL A 32 -21.85 5.79 -6.80
C VAL A 32 -20.42 5.57 -6.32
N LEU A 33 -20.26 5.21 -5.05
CA LEU A 33 -18.97 4.94 -4.41
C LEU A 33 -18.28 3.70 -4.99
N GLU A 34 -19.03 2.71 -5.49
CA GLU A 34 -18.47 1.58 -6.25
C GLU A 34 -17.72 2.06 -7.49
N GLY A 35 -18.30 2.99 -8.25
CA GLY A 35 -17.64 3.61 -9.40
C GLY A 35 -16.41 4.43 -9.02
N PHE A 36 -16.44 5.11 -7.86
CA PHE A 36 -15.29 5.83 -7.32
C PHE A 36 -14.13 4.88 -6.99
N GLY A 37 -14.40 3.79 -6.27
CA GLY A 37 -13.40 2.77 -5.94
C GLY A 37 -12.83 2.10 -7.20
N PHE A 38 -13.70 1.73 -8.14
CA PHE A 38 -13.30 1.13 -9.42
C PHE A 38 -12.38 2.07 -10.23
N GLY A 39 -12.76 3.35 -10.35
CA GLY A 39 -11.95 4.34 -11.06
C GLY A 39 -10.58 4.56 -10.43
N ALA A 40 -10.53 4.60 -9.09
CA ALA A 40 -9.28 4.68 -8.35
C ALA A 40 -8.38 3.47 -8.62
N ALA A 41 -8.93 2.24 -8.57
CA ALA A 41 -8.20 1.01 -8.80
C ALA A 41 -7.65 0.88 -10.22
N MET A 42 -8.46 1.21 -11.22
CA MET A 42 -8.05 1.14 -12.61
C MET A 42 -6.89 2.11 -12.90
N LEU A 43 -6.98 3.37 -12.44
CA LEU A 43 -5.92 4.35 -12.65
C LEU A 43 -4.65 4.01 -11.86
N ALA A 44 -4.78 3.56 -10.62
CA ALA A 44 -3.63 3.15 -9.80
C ALA A 44 -2.86 2.00 -10.45
N MET A 45 -3.55 1.01 -11.02
CA MET A 45 -2.90 -0.11 -11.73
C MET A 45 -2.00 0.37 -12.87
N PHE A 46 -2.50 1.23 -13.76
CA PHE A 46 -1.68 1.76 -14.86
C PHE A 46 -0.52 2.63 -14.37
N MET A 47 -0.75 3.50 -13.38
CA MET A 47 0.33 4.34 -12.84
C MET A 47 1.42 3.52 -12.15
N ARG A 48 1.04 2.45 -11.44
CA ARG A 48 1.97 1.59 -10.71
C ARG A 48 2.78 0.70 -11.64
N VAL A 49 2.13 0.08 -12.63
CA VAL A 49 2.80 -0.79 -13.60
C VAL A 49 3.68 0.03 -14.52
N GLY A 50 3.15 1.11 -15.12
CA GLY A 50 3.89 1.94 -16.06
C GLY A 50 5.06 2.65 -15.41
N GLY A 51 4.81 3.31 -14.27
CA GLY A 51 5.87 3.95 -13.49
C GLY A 51 6.88 2.95 -12.94
N GLY A 52 6.43 1.76 -12.54
CA GLY A 52 7.28 0.66 -12.07
C GLY A 52 8.22 0.11 -13.15
N ILE A 53 7.73 -0.06 -14.38
CA ILE A 53 8.55 -0.48 -15.52
C ILE A 53 9.60 0.60 -15.83
N PHE A 54 9.19 1.87 -15.85
CA PHE A 54 10.09 2.99 -16.09
C PHE A 54 11.25 3.02 -15.08
N THR A 55 10.93 3.08 -13.78
CA THR A 55 11.96 3.19 -12.73
C THR A 55 12.87 1.96 -12.71
N LYS A 56 12.32 0.75 -12.70
CA LYS A 56 13.16 -0.45 -12.58
C LYS A 56 13.97 -0.76 -13.82
N ALA A 57 13.54 -0.33 -15.01
CA ALA A 57 14.36 -0.42 -16.21
C ALA A 57 15.57 0.51 -16.15
N ALA A 58 15.37 1.75 -15.69
CA ALA A 58 16.43 2.74 -15.54
C ALA A 58 17.44 2.34 -14.46
N ASP A 59 16.95 2.00 -13.26
CA ASP A 59 17.70 1.54 -12.08
C ASP A 59 18.61 0.35 -12.45
N VAL A 60 18.04 -0.75 -12.94
CA VAL A 60 18.83 -1.95 -13.34
C VAL A 60 19.85 -1.63 -14.43
N GLY A 61 19.48 -0.78 -15.40
CA GLY A 61 20.36 -0.39 -16.48
C GLY A 61 21.53 0.49 -16.04
N ALA A 62 21.26 1.45 -15.14
CA ALA A 62 22.24 2.34 -14.56
C ALA A 62 23.23 1.56 -13.70
N ASP A 63 22.73 0.76 -12.77
CA ASP A 63 23.54 0.06 -11.78
C ASP A 63 24.42 -1.03 -12.39
N LEU A 64 23.86 -1.81 -13.33
CA LEU A 64 24.60 -2.92 -13.93
C LEU A 64 25.78 -2.42 -14.77
N VAL A 65 25.56 -1.41 -15.62
CA VAL A 65 26.65 -0.88 -16.45
C VAL A 65 27.59 0.01 -15.63
N GLY A 66 27.06 0.85 -14.76
CA GLY A 66 27.85 1.76 -13.93
C GLY A 66 28.71 1.03 -12.91
N LYS A 67 28.06 0.38 -11.93
CA LYS A 67 28.74 -0.21 -10.76
C LYS A 67 29.46 -1.51 -11.12
N VAL A 68 28.80 -2.41 -11.85
CA VAL A 68 29.33 -3.77 -12.10
C VAL A 68 30.32 -3.81 -13.27
N GLU A 69 30.02 -3.15 -14.39
CA GLU A 69 30.91 -3.20 -15.57
C GLU A 69 31.99 -2.13 -15.56
N LYS A 70 31.62 -0.88 -15.28
CA LYS A 70 32.52 0.28 -15.38
C LYS A 70 33.16 0.70 -14.07
N HIS A 71 32.71 0.15 -12.94
CA HIS A 71 33.25 0.42 -11.61
C HIS A 71 33.25 1.92 -11.27
N ILE A 72 32.23 2.64 -11.73
CA ILE A 72 31.97 4.03 -11.35
C ILE A 72 30.97 4.05 -10.18
N PRO A 73 30.95 5.12 -9.36
CA PRO A 73 29.94 5.30 -8.33
C PRO A 73 28.51 5.15 -8.86
N GLU A 74 27.61 4.77 -7.95
CA GLU A 74 26.15 4.90 -8.13
C GLU A 74 25.79 6.36 -8.37
N ASP A 75 24.79 6.65 -9.20
CA ASP A 75 24.40 8.02 -9.58
C ASP A 75 25.50 8.90 -10.22
N ASP A 76 26.59 8.30 -10.71
CA ASP A 76 27.66 9.07 -11.33
C ASP A 76 27.18 9.82 -12.58
N PRO A 77 27.47 11.14 -12.71
CA PRO A 77 26.96 11.95 -13.82
C PRO A 77 27.46 11.49 -15.20
N ARG A 78 28.49 10.64 -15.28
CA ARG A 78 28.97 10.04 -16.53
C ARG A 78 28.05 8.93 -17.05
N ASN A 79 27.17 8.39 -16.22
CA ASN A 79 26.24 7.35 -16.63
C ASN A 79 24.96 7.99 -17.20
N ALA A 80 24.65 7.69 -18.47
CA ALA A 80 23.50 8.26 -19.16
C ALA A 80 22.14 7.88 -18.56
N ALA A 81 22.08 6.81 -17.76
CA ALA A 81 20.83 6.33 -17.17
C ALA A 81 20.46 6.99 -15.84
N THR A 82 21.37 7.71 -15.19
CA THR A 82 21.16 8.29 -13.83
C THR A 82 20.00 9.27 -13.76
N ILE A 83 19.83 10.10 -14.79
CA ILE A 83 18.68 11.00 -14.87
C ILE A 83 17.37 10.22 -15.03
N ALA A 84 17.36 9.16 -15.84
CA ALA A 84 16.16 8.32 -15.98
C ALA A 84 15.84 7.58 -14.67
N ASP A 85 16.87 7.17 -13.93
CA ASP A 85 16.72 6.51 -12.63
C ASP A 85 16.05 7.43 -11.60
N ASN A 86 16.64 8.61 -11.38
CA ASN A 86 16.13 9.62 -10.46
C ASN A 86 14.73 10.12 -10.86
N VAL A 87 14.46 10.28 -12.16
CA VAL A 87 13.10 10.56 -12.67
C VAL A 87 12.16 9.39 -12.36
N GLY A 88 12.63 8.16 -12.53
CA GLY A 88 11.91 6.95 -12.22
C GLY A 88 11.42 6.88 -10.78
N ASP A 89 12.25 7.25 -9.80
CA ASP A 89 11.82 7.30 -8.39
C ASP A 89 10.63 8.24 -8.16
N ASN A 90 10.58 9.35 -8.90
CA ASN A 90 9.46 10.29 -8.81
C ASN A 90 8.20 9.75 -9.49
N VAL A 91 8.35 9.09 -10.66
CA VAL A 91 7.21 8.59 -11.44
C VAL A 91 6.64 7.29 -10.87
N GLY A 92 7.50 6.34 -10.51
CA GLY A 92 7.12 5.02 -10.00
C GLY A 92 6.94 5.01 -8.48
N ASP A 93 7.99 5.37 -7.75
CA ASP A 93 8.02 5.20 -6.29
C ASP A 93 7.28 6.32 -5.54
N CYS A 94 7.20 7.53 -6.09
CA CYS A 94 6.33 8.59 -5.54
C CYS A 94 4.91 8.55 -6.13
N ALA A 95 4.74 8.85 -7.42
CA ALA A 95 3.40 9.03 -8.01
C ALA A 95 2.62 7.72 -8.07
N GLY A 96 3.24 6.63 -8.53
CA GLY A 96 2.64 5.31 -8.53
C GLY A 96 2.23 4.83 -7.14
N MET A 97 3.08 5.03 -6.12
CA MET A 97 2.75 4.63 -4.74
C MET A 97 1.66 5.52 -4.12
N ALA A 98 1.65 6.82 -4.40
CA ALA A 98 0.58 7.71 -3.93
C ALA A 98 -0.78 7.31 -4.53
N ALA A 99 -0.82 6.88 -5.79
CA ALA A 99 -2.03 6.38 -6.44
C ALA A 99 -2.49 5.03 -5.88
N ASP A 100 -1.57 4.11 -5.61
CA ASP A 100 -1.83 2.79 -5.00
C ASP A 100 -2.37 2.94 -3.56
N LEU A 101 -1.81 3.85 -2.75
CA LEU A 101 -2.38 4.14 -1.41
C LEU A 101 -3.70 4.90 -1.48
N PHE A 102 -3.89 5.78 -2.47
CA PHE A 102 -5.18 6.43 -2.71
C PHE A 102 -6.26 5.40 -3.03
N GLU A 103 -5.96 4.45 -3.91
CA GLU A 103 -6.83 3.32 -4.25
C GLU A 103 -7.19 2.53 -3.01
N SER A 104 -6.19 2.09 -2.24
CA SER A 104 -6.42 1.26 -1.06
C SER A 104 -7.26 2.00 -0.01
N TYR A 105 -7.03 3.31 0.13
CA TYR A 105 -7.85 4.18 0.96
C TYR A 105 -9.29 4.27 0.46
N ALA A 106 -9.48 4.55 -0.84
CA ALA A 106 -10.78 4.68 -1.47
C ALA A 106 -11.60 3.38 -1.35
N VAL A 107 -11.03 2.25 -1.79
CA VAL A 107 -11.73 0.95 -1.81
C VAL A 107 -12.07 0.46 -0.41
N THR A 108 -11.16 0.64 0.56
CA THR A 108 -11.45 0.30 1.97
C THR A 108 -12.60 1.14 2.52
N LEU A 109 -12.61 2.45 2.20
CA LEU A 109 -13.67 3.36 2.65
C LEU A 109 -15.01 3.02 2.00
N VAL A 110 -15.01 2.75 0.69
CA VAL A 110 -16.19 2.33 -0.09
C VAL A 110 -16.79 1.05 0.50
N ALA A 111 -15.97 0.01 0.71
CA ALA A 111 -16.42 -1.25 1.30
C ALA A 111 -17.02 -1.05 2.70
N SER A 112 -16.40 -0.17 3.50
CA SER A 112 -16.88 0.15 4.86
C SER A 112 -18.20 0.91 4.85
N LEU A 113 -18.44 1.78 3.86
CA LEU A 113 -19.69 2.53 3.71
C LEU A 113 -20.84 1.64 3.22
N ILE A 114 -20.59 0.77 2.24
CA ILE A 114 -21.59 -0.18 1.72
C ILE A 114 -22.04 -1.12 2.85
N LEU A 115 -21.10 -1.80 3.50
CA LEU A 115 -21.41 -2.71 4.60
C LEU A 115 -21.90 -1.97 5.83
N GLY A 116 -21.42 -0.75 6.06
CA GLY A 116 -21.90 0.11 7.14
C GLY A 116 -23.38 0.43 6.99
N LYS A 117 -23.84 0.77 5.78
CA LYS A 117 -25.28 0.98 5.53
C LYS A 117 -26.09 -0.28 5.83
N ALA A 118 -25.61 -1.45 5.43
CA ALA A 118 -26.28 -2.72 5.69
C ALA A 118 -26.31 -3.08 7.20
N ALA A 119 -25.22 -2.80 7.93
CA ALA A 119 -25.08 -3.17 9.34
C ALA A 119 -25.71 -2.15 10.30
N PHE A 120 -25.37 -0.86 10.15
CA PHE A 120 -25.65 0.22 11.10
C PHE A 120 -26.59 1.29 10.52
N GLY A 121 -27.16 1.08 9.33
CA GLY A 121 -28.10 2.01 8.72
C GLY A 121 -27.46 3.36 8.43
N ASP A 122 -28.12 4.46 8.78
CA ASP A 122 -27.61 5.81 8.47
C ASP A 122 -26.31 6.13 9.23
N SER A 123 -26.18 5.63 10.46
CA SER A 123 -24.94 5.79 11.24
C SER A 123 -23.76 5.08 10.58
N GLY A 124 -24.02 4.00 9.84
CA GLY A 124 -23.01 3.26 9.09
C GLY A 124 -22.54 3.93 7.79
N LEU A 125 -23.24 4.96 7.30
CA LEU A 125 -22.76 5.82 6.20
C LEU A 125 -21.86 6.97 6.68
N VAL A 126 -21.88 7.27 7.98
CA VAL A 126 -21.16 8.42 8.54
C VAL A 126 -19.98 7.97 9.39
N TYR A 127 -20.15 6.94 10.22
CA TYR A 127 -19.09 6.48 11.12
C TYR A 127 -17.80 6.06 10.38
N PRO A 128 -17.84 5.32 9.25
CA PRO A 128 -16.64 5.03 8.48
C PRO A 128 -15.93 6.26 7.89
N LEU A 129 -16.59 7.42 7.79
CA LEU A 129 -15.94 8.69 7.41
C LEU A 129 -15.27 9.37 8.60
N ILE A 130 -15.86 9.27 9.80
CA ILE A 130 -15.33 9.87 11.04
C ILE A 130 -13.96 9.26 11.40
N VAL A 131 -13.85 7.92 11.33
CA VAL A 131 -12.63 7.19 11.71
C VAL A 131 -11.39 7.68 10.94
N PRO A 132 -11.35 7.68 9.60
CA PRO A 132 -10.20 8.17 8.87
C PRO A 132 -10.07 9.69 8.91
N ALA A 133 -11.14 10.46 9.13
CA ALA A 133 -11.03 11.90 9.39
C ALA A 133 -10.19 12.20 10.64
N ILE A 134 -10.38 11.43 11.71
CA ILE A 134 -9.52 11.48 12.91
C ILE A 134 -8.09 11.09 12.54
N GLY A 135 -7.94 10.09 11.67
CA GLY A 135 -6.65 9.68 11.11
C GLY A 135 -5.87 10.81 10.42
N ILE A 136 -6.55 11.68 9.67
CA ILE A 136 -5.90 12.85 9.05
C ILE A 136 -5.37 13.79 10.14
N LEU A 137 -6.17 14.07 11.17
CA LEU A 137 -5.75 14.95 12.26
C LEU A 137 -4.56 14.37 13.03
N THR A 138 -4.58 13.08 13.34
CA THR A 138 -3.46 12.42 14.03
C THR A 138 -2.23 12.29 13.15
N ALA A 139 -2.39 12.12 11.83
CA ALA A 139 -1.28 12.13 10.90
C ALA A 139 -0.60 13.50 10.80
N ILE A 140 -1.38 14.60 10.79
CA ILE A 140 -0.82 15.96 10.87
C ILE A 140 0.03 16.10 12.14
N LEU A 141 -0.51 15.70 13.29
CA LEU A 141 0.23 15.73 14.56
C LEU A 141 1.50 14.87 14.48
N GLY A 142 1.40 13.64 13.96
CA GLY A 142 2.52 12.74 13.75
C GLY A 142 3.64 13.38 12.93
N ILE A 143 3.30 14.00 11.79
CA ILE A 143 4.29 14.67 10.93
C ILE A 143 5.05 15.77 11.70
N PHE A 144 4.38 16.54 12.56
CA PHE A 144 5.04 17.56 13.38
C PHE A 144 5.87 17.00 14.54
N LEU A 145 5.48 15.83 15.06
CA LEU A 145 6.17 15.11 16.13
C LEU A 145 7.42 14.35 15.64
N THR A 146 7.50 14.04 14.35
CA THR A 146 8.67 13.42 13.71
C THR A 146 9.84 14.40 13.67
N ARG A 147 10.62 14.41 14.76
CA ARG A 147 11.89 15.15 14.88
C ARG A 147 12.97 14.24 15.42
N LEU A 148 14.16 14.30 14.81
CA LEU A 148 15.32 13.58 15.32
C LEU A 148 15.69 14.13 16.70
N ARG A 149 15.76 13.25 17.71
CA ARG A 149 16.26 13.60 19.05
C ARG A 149 17.71 13.17 19.16
N SER A 150 18.47 13.81 20.03
CA SER A 150 19.85 13.41 20.37
C SER A 150 19.96 11.98 20.91
N SER A 151 18.86 11.40 21.40
CA SER A 151 18.77 10.00 21.85
C SER A 151 18.52 8.99 20.72
N ASP A 152 18.16 9.43 19.52
CA ASP A 152 17.79 8.54 18.42
C ASP A 152 19.04 8.03 17.69
N LYS A 153 19.15 6.71 17.54
CA LYS A 153 20.28 6.07 16.85
C LYS A 153 20.20 6.16 15.32
N SER A 154 19.00 6.32 14.78
CA SER A 154 18.73 6.37 13.34
C SER A 154 17.47 7.20 13.06
N ALA A 155 17.30 7.63 11.81
CA ALA A 155 16.07 8.30 11.37
C ALA A 155 14.84 7.37 11.52
N MET A 156 15.02 6.06 11.33
CA MET A 156 13.95 5.06 11.52
C MET A 156 13.39 5.09 12.96
N ASN A 157 14.21 5.28 13.98
CA ASN A 157 13.72 5.38 15.36
C ASN A 157 12.78 6.58 15.56
N ALA A 158 13.10 7.71 14.94
CA ALA A 158 12.26 8.91 15.01
C ALA A 158 10.93 8.71 14.27
N ILE A 159 10.97 8.05 13.11
CA ILE A 159 9.78 7.68 12.31
C ILE A 159 8.88 6.73 13.10
N ASN A 160 9.43 5.61 13.60
CA ASN A 160 8.70 4.61 14.38
C ASN A 160 8.05 5.22 15.62
N ARG A 161 8.78 6.03 16.39
CA ARG A 161 8.23 6.70 17.58
C ARG A 161 7.02 7.58 17.22
N SER A 162 7.13 8.33 16.12
CA SER A 162 6.02 9.18 15.67
C SER A 162 4.81 8.36 15.22
N PHE A 163 5.05 7.28 14.48
CA PHE A 163 4.02 6.34 14.05
C PHE A 163 3.26 5.74 15.25
N PHE A 164 3.96 5.14 16.22
CA PHE A 164 3.32 4.52 17.39
C PHE A 164 2.58 5.55 18.25
N LEU A 165 3.14 6.74 18.43
CA LEU A 165 2.46 7.81 19.16
C LEU A 165 1.18 8.25 18.44
N SER A 166 1.23 8.39 17.11
CA SER A 166 0.07 8.73 16.29
C SER A 166 -1.00 7.64 16.35
N ALA A 167 -0.60 6.37 16.32
CA ALA A 167 -1.51 5.22 16.46
C ALA A 167 -2.22 5.21 17.82
N ILE A 168 -1.51 5.47 18.92
CA ILE A 168 -2.09 5.56 20.27
C ILE A 168 -3.07 6.73 20.37
N ILE A 169 -2.68 7.92 19.89
CA ILE A 169 -3.55 9.10 19.89
C ILE A 169 -4.79 8.83 19.03
N SER A 170 -4.63 8.18 17.88
CA SER A 170 -5.72 7.77 17.01
C SER A 170 -6.69 6.84 17.72
N ALA A 171 -6.20 5.80 18.39
CA ALA A 171 -7.05 4.87 19.14
C ALA A 171 -7.86 5.59 20.24
N VAL A 172 -7.26 6.53 20.97
CA VAL A 172 -7.97 7.31 22.00
C VAL A 172 -9.04 8.22 21.39
N LEU A 173 -8.71 8.96 20.33
CA LEU A 173 -9.65 9.88 19.68
C LEU A 173 -10.79 9.14 18.98
N VAL A 174 -10.49 8.04 18.30
CA VAL A 174 -11.52 7.19 17.71
C VAL A 174 -12.40 6.61 18.81
N GLY A 175 -11.84 6.11 19.91
CA GLY A 175 -12.64 5.67 21.06
C GLY A 175 -13.61 6.76 21.53
N LEU A 176 -13.12 7.97 21.78
CA LEU A 176 -13.97 9.10 22.15
C LEU A 176 -15.09 9.35 21.12
N ALA A 177 -14.77 9.32 19.83
CA ALA A 177 -15.75 9.50 18.76
C ALA A 177 -16.76 8.35 18.70
N THR A 178 -16.34 7.10 18.88
CA THR A 178 -17.24 5.93 18.91
C THR A 178 -18.25 6.02 20.04
N TYR A 179 -17.79 6.33 21.27
CA TYR A 179 -18.67 6.39 22.45
C TYR A 179 -19.57 7.63 22.47
N THR A 180 -19.24 8.68 21.70
CA THR A 180 -20.06 9.90 21.58
C THR A 180 -21.05 9.84 20.41
N TYR A 181 -20.68 9.23 19.29
CA TYR A 181 -21.50 9.18 18.08
C TYR A 181 -22.45 7.98 18.03
N LEU A 182 -21.96 6.77 18.34
CA LEU A 182 -22.79 5.56 18.22
C LEU A 182 -23.63 5.35 19.48
N PRO A 183 -24.86 4.82 19.36
CA PRO A 183 -25.64 4.35 20.51
C PRO A 183 -25.10 3.03 21.05
N ASP A 184 -25.45 2.71 22.29
CA ASP A 184 -25.11 1.45 22.98
C ASP A 184 -25.98 0.26 22.57
N ASN A 185 -27.12 0.52 21.93
CA ASN A 185 -28.06 -0.51 21.48
C ASN A 185 -28.41 -0.33 19.99
N PHE A 186 -28.51 -1.45 19.26
CA PHE A 186 -28.95 -1.51 17.88
C PHE A 186 -30.36 -0.93 17.68
N ALA A 187 -31.25 -1.05 18.67
CA ALA A 187 -32.61 -0.52 18.59
C ALA A 187 -32.66 1.03 18.48
N ALA A 188 -31.59 1.73 18.85
CA ALA A 188 -31.48 3.18 18.74
C ALA A 188 -30.85 3.64 17.41
N LEU A 189 -30.42 2.71 16.54
CA LEU A 189 -29.94 3.03 15.20
C LEU A 189 -31.10 3.21 14.22
N THR A 190 -31.00 4.19 13.33
CA THR A 190 -31.99 4.45 12.28
C THR A 190 -31.61 3.78 10.96
N GLY A 191 -32.60 3.25 10.25
CA GLY A 191 -32.40 2.67 8.92
C GLY A 191 -31.69 1.30 8.92
N VAL A 192 -31.69 0.60 10.06
CA VAL A 192 -31.21 -0.79 10.19
C VAL A 192 -32.35 -1.76 9.89
N ASN A 193 -32.04 -2.91 9.30
CA ASN A 193 -33.03 -3.98 9.09
C ASN A 193 -33.59 -4.45 10.46
N PRO A 194 -34.93 -4.41 10.69
CA PRO A 194 -35.55 -4.86 11.94
C PRO A 194 -35.21 -6.31 12.34
N GLU A 195 -34.99 -7.21 11.38
CA GLU A 195 -34.59 -8.59 11.64
C GLU A 195 -33.22 -8.64 12.31
N LEU A 196 -32.26 -7.86 11.80
CA LEU A 196 -30.91 -7.75 12.36
C LEU A 196 -30.92 -7.22 13.80
N VAL A 197 -31.80 -6.26 14.09
CA VAL A 197 -31.96 -5.69 15.44
C VAL A 197 -32.49 -6.73 16.43
N SER A 198 -33.34 -7.65 15.99
CA SER A 198 -33.93 -8.69 16.83
C SER A 198 -32.98 -9.88 17.11
N GLU A 199 -32.06 -10.14 16.20
CA GLU A 199 -31.16 -11.30 16.24
C GLU A 199 -29.82 -11.02 16.95
N THR A 200 -29.44 -9.75 17.11
CA THR A 200 -28.13 -9.38 17.67
C THR A 200 -28.19 -8.94 19.14
N THR A 201 -27.23 -9.40 19.93
CA THR A 201 -26.98 -8.96 21.30
C THR A 201 -25.68 -8.16 21.43
N VAL A 202 -25.02 -7.88 20.30
CA VAL A 202 -23.73 -7.20 20.26
C VAL A 202 -23.92 -5.72 20.56
N ASN A 203 -22.99 -5.10 21.29
CA ASN A 203 -22.98 -3.66 21.47
C ASN A 203 -22.32 -2.98 20.24
N PRO A 204 -23.03 -2.09 19.52
CA PRO A 204 -22.48 -1.41 18.34
C PRO A 204 -21.16 -0.67 18.60
N ARG A 205 -21.02 -0.04 19.78
CA ARG A 205 -19.80 0.68 20.18
C ARG A 205 -18.63 -0.27 20.35
N ALA A 206 -18.86 -1.39 21.04
CA ALA A 206 -17.81 -2.38 21.31
C ALA A 206 -17.34 -3.05 20.01
N LEU A 207 -18.26 -3.39 19.11
CA LEU A 207 -17.95 -3.93 17.79
C LEU A 207 -17.13 -2.90 16.99
N ALA A 208 -17.63 -1.68 16.85
CA ALA A 208 -17.01 -0.66 16.01
C ALA A 208 -15.63 -0.22 16.52
N PHE A 209 -15.49 -0.03 17.84
CA PHE A 209 -14.22 0.32 18.45
C PHE A 209 -13.22 -0.85 18.40
N GLY A 210 -13.69 -2.06 18.72
CA GLY A 210 -12.85 -3.26 18.67
C GLY A 210 -12.31 -3.54 17.27
N ALA A 211 -13.16 -3.39 16.25
CA ALA A 211 -12.76 -3.53 14.85
C ALA A 211 -11.68 -2.53 14.45
N VAL A 212 -11.90 -1.24 14.74
CA VAL A 212 -10.91 -0.19 14.44
C VAL A 212 -9.60 -0.44 15.20
N LEU A 213 -9.66 -0.86 16.46
CA LEU A 213 -8.47 -1.16 17.25
C LEU A 213 -7.67 -2.32 16.65
N ILE A 214 -8.33 -3.38 16.15
CA ILE A 214 -7.67 -4.47 15.43
C ILE A 214 -6.91 -3.93 14.21
N GLY A 215 -7.52 -3.01 13.45
CA GLY A 215 -6.87 -2.33 12.33
C GLY A 215 -5.62 -1.55 12.70
N ILE A 216 -5.69 -0.76 13.78
CA ILE A 216 -4.55 0.03 14.28
C ILE A 216 -3.43 -0.90 14.78
N VAL A 217 -3.79 -1.95 15.51
CA VAL A 217 -2.83 -2.95 16.00
C VAL A 217 -2.19 -3.71 14.84
N LEU A 218 -2.96 -4.05 13.80
CA LEU A 218 -2.45 -4.69 12.59
C LEU A 218 -1.43 -3.78 11.88
N ALA A 219 -1.72 -2.49 11.71
CA ALA A 219 -0.78 -1.53 11.13
C ALA A 219 0.54 -1.49 11.91
N ALA A 220 0.44 -1.44 13.24
CA ALA A 220 1.58 -1.47 14.14
C ALA A 220 2.38 -2.78 14.08
N ALA A 221 1.70 -3.92 13.98
CA ALA A 221 2.34 -5.21 13.87
C ALA A 221 3.06 -5.38 12.52
N ILE A 222 2.45 -4.93 11.41
CA ILE A 222 3.09 -4.94 10.08
C ILE A 222 4.33 -4.03 10.07
N GLN A 223 4.25 -2.83 10.65
CA GLN A 223 5.40 -1.92 10.79
C GLN A 223 6.60 -2.63 11.42
N VAL A 224 6.38 -3.35 12.54
CA VAL A 224 7.44 -4.07 13.25
C VAL A 224 7.92 -5.28 12.47
N LEU A 225 7.00 -6.08 11.92
CA LEU A 225 7.30 -7.32 11.23
C LEU A 225 8.11 -7.04 9.95
N THR A 226 7.61 -6.15 9.09
CA THR A 226 8.29 -5.79 7.85
C THR A 226 9.61 -5.08 8.12
N GLY A 227 9.67 -4.21 9.14
CA GLY A 227 10.92 -3.59 9.57
C GLY A 227 11.97 -4.62 10.00
N PHE A 228 11.59 -5.69 10.71
CA PHE A 228 12.52 -6.75 11.10
C PHE A 228 13.16 -7.47 9.89
N PHE A 229 12.39 -7.69 8.83
CA PHE A 229 12.87 -8.38 7.62
C PHE A 229 13.63 -7.48 6.63
N THR A 230 13.55 -6.15 6.77
CA THR A 230 14.07 -5.21 5.76
C THR A 230 15.01 -4.13 6.30
N GLU A 231 15.06 -3.88 7.61
CA GLU A 231 15.95 -2.89 8.21
C GLU A 231 17.40 -3.40 8.28
N VAL A 232 18.35 -2.54 7.88
CA VAL A 232 19.79 -2.81 7.99
C VAL A 232 20.18 -3.02 9.46
N GLY A 233 21.02 -4.02 9.72
CA GLY A 233 21.47 -4.35 11.08
C GLY A 233 20.58 -5.38 11.79
N LYS A 234 19.47 -5.81 11.19
CA LYS A 234 18.68 -6.97 11.63
C LYS A 234 19.22 -8.26 11.03
N ARG A 235 18.98 -9.38 11.73
CA ARG A 235 19.49 -10.69 11.35
C ARG A 235 19.14 -11.09 9.91
N PRO A 236 17.88 -11.00 9.42
CA PRO A 236 17.55 -11.46 8.06
C PRO A 236 18.36 -10.74 6.97
N VAL A 237 18.46 -9.41 7.05
CA VAL A 237 19.23 -8.61 6.09
C VAL A 237 20.73 -8.87 6.21
N ASN A 238 21.25 -9.00 7.44
CA ASN A 238 22.66 -9.29 7.68
C ASN A 238 23.05 -10.68 7.14
N ASP A 239 22.17 -11.68 7.24
CA ASP A 239 22.39 -13.03 6.74
C ASP A 239 22.43 -13.03 5.20
N VAL A 240 21.54 -12.27 4.53
CA VAL A 240 21.59 -12.06 3.07
C VAL A 240 22.88 -11.35 2.67
N ALA A 241 23.25 -10.26 3.35
CA ALA A 241 24.50 -9.55 3.07
C ALA A 241 25.73 -10.45 3.28
N ALA A 242 25.74 -11.29 4.32
CA ALA A 242 26.83 -12.23 4.57
C ALA A 242 26.99 -13.29 3.47
N SER A 243 25.89 -13.67 2.80
CA SER A 243 25.93 -14.63 1.68
C SER A 243 26.64 -14.09 0.43
N SER A 244 26.86 -12.76 0.32
CA SER A 244 27.64 -12.16 -0.77
C SER A 244 29.10 -12.65 -0.83
N LYS A 245 29.63 -13.16 0.29
CA LYS A 245 30.97 -13.78 0.36
C LYS A 245 31.12 -15.01 -0.53
N THR A 246 30.01 -15.66 -0.90
CA THR A 246 30.00 -16.87 -1.75
C THR A 246 29.49 -16.61 -3.17
N GLY A 247 29.19 -15.35 -3.53
CA GLY A 247 28.85 -14.91 -4.88
C GLY A 247 27.40 -14.45 -5.06
N ALA A 248 27.05 -13.99 -6.26
CA ALA A 248 25.72 -13.43 -6.54
C ALA A 248 24.59 -14.47 -6.45
N ALA A 249 24.85 -15.72 -6.84
CA ALA A 249 23.84 -16.78 -6.83
C ALA A 249 23.34 -17.07 -5.40
N THR A 250 24.22 -17.09 -4.42
CA THR A 250 23.86 -17.33 -3.01
C THR A 250 23.12 -16.15 -2.41
N VAL A 251 23.41 -14.91 -2.82
CA VAL A 251 22.64 -13.71 -2.45
C VAL A 251 21.19 -13.80 -2.94
N ILE A 252 21.00 -14.18 -4.20
CA ILE A 252 19.65 -14.35 -4.77
C ILE A 252 18.88 -15.44 -4.01
N LEU A 253 19.50 -16.61 -3.78
CA LEU A 253 18.86 -17.71 -3.05
C LEU A 253 18.50 -17.33 -1.61
N ALA A 254 19.41 -16.66 -0.90
CA ALA A 254 19.15 -16.18 0.46
C ALA A 254 18.02 -15.13 0.48
N GLY A 255 18.03 -14.17 -0.44
CA GLY A 255 16.99 -13.14 -0.56
C GLY A 255 15.61 -13.73 -0.86
N VAL A 256 15.51 -14.64 -1.83
CA VAL A 256 14.25 -15.34 -2.16
C VAL A 256 13.74 -16.15 -0.97
N SER A 257 14.62 -16.85 -0.26
CA SER A 257 14.26 -17.60 0.95
C SER A 257 13.69 -16.70 2.05
N VAL A 258 14.35 -15.57 2.34
CA VAL A 258 13.86 -14.58 3.32
C VAL A 258 12.52 -13.98 2.88
N GLY A 259 12.35 -13.75 1.57
CA GLY A 259 11.07 -13.31 1.00
C GLY A 259 9.93 -14.28 1.31
N PHE A 260 10.11 -15.58 1.04
CA PHE A 260 9.11 -16.61 1.35
C PHE A 260 8.82 -16.72 2.84
N GLU A 261 9.85 -16.64 3.69
CA GLU A 261 9.66 -16.66 5.15
C GLU A 261 8.82 -15.47 5.62
N SER A 262 9.16 -14.25 5.17
CA SER A 262 8.44 -13.03 5.55
C SER A 262 6.97 -13.03 5.11
N ALA A 263 6.68 -13.66 3.97
CA ALA A 263 5.32 -13.79 3.44
C ALA A 263 4.44 -14.66 4.34
N VAL A 264 4.97 -15.75 4.91
CA VAL A 264 4.22 -16.63 5.83
C VAL A 264 3.79 -15.86 7.08
N PHE A 265 4.71 -15.15 7.73
CA PHE A 265 4.39 -14.39 8.93
C PHE A 265 3.39 -13.26 8.63
N SER A 266 3.54 -12.58 7.49
CA SER A 266 2.62 -11.52 7.07
C SER A 266 1.22 -12.07 6.81
N ALA A 267 1.11 -13.22 6.12
CA ALA A 267 -0.17 -13.87 5.85
C ALA A 267 -0.88 -14.31 7.14
N LEU A 268 -0.16 -14.93 8.09
CA LEU A 268 -0.73 -15.34 9.39
C LEU A 268 -1.19 -14.13 10.22
N LEU A 269 -0.43 -13.04 10.19
CA LEU A 269 -0.78 -11.81 10.90
C LEU A 269 -2.08 -11.19 10.33
N ILE A 270 -2.18 -11.07 9.01
CA ILE A 270 -3.37 -10.53 8.34
C ILE A 270 -4.57 -11.46 8.55
N ALA A 271 -4.39 -12.77 8.40
CA ALA A 271 -5.45 -13.76 8.64
C ALA A 271 -5.95 -13.72 10.09
N GLY A 272 -5.06 -13.56 11.06
CA GLY A 272 -5.41 -13.39 12.47
C GLY A 272 -6.23 -12.12 12.71
N ALA A 273 -5.90 -11.00 12.05
CA ALA A 273 -6.67 -9.77 12.15
C ALA A 273 -8.05 -9.88 11.49
N VAL A 274 -8.14 -10.47 10.29
CA VAL A 274 -9.41 -10.74 9.60
C VAL A 274 -10.31 -11.62 10.48
N PHE A 275 -9.77 -12.72 11.01
CA PHE A 275 -10.51 -13.63 11.88
C PHE A 275 -10.91 -12.95 13.21
N GLY A 276 -10.01 -12.20 13.82
CA GLY A 276 -10.30 -11.43 15.03
C GLY A 276 -11.44 -10.42 14.83
N ALA A 277 -11.44 -9.70 13.71
CA ALA A 277 -12.52 -8.78 13.37
C ALA A 277 -13.83 -9.51 13.06
N TYR A 278 -13.76 -10.64 12.35
CA TYR A 278 -14.92 -11.49 12.07
C TYR A 278 -15.63 -11.95 13.36
N LEU A 279 -14.89 -12.33 14.39
CA LEU A 279 -15.45 -12.78 15.67
C LEU A 279 -16.25 -11.69 16.41
N LEU A 280 -15.99 -10.41 16.15
CA LEU A 280 -16.72 -9.30 16.77
C LEU A 280 -18.17 -9.19 16.28
N GLY A 281 -18.51 -9.79 15.13
CA GLY A 281 -19.86 -9.76 14.57
C GLY A 281 -20.89 -10.63 15.31
N GLY A 282 -20.49 -11.40 16.32
CA GLY A 282 -21.42 -12.12 17.20
C GLY A 282 -22.23 -13.23 16.53
N GLY A 283 -21.76 -13.75 15.39
CA GLY A 283 -22.44 -14.81 14.62
C GLY A 283 -23.23 -14.30 13.42
N THR A 284 -23.40 -12.97 13.27
CA THR A 284 -24.06 -12.39 12.09
C THR A 284 -23.03 -12.01 11.04
N ILE A 285 -23.13 -12.63 9.85
CA ILE A 285 -22.16 -12.43 8.76
C ILE A 285 -22.04 -10.96 8.33
N VAL A 286 -23.16 -10.22 8.26
CA VAL A 286 -23.17 -8.80 7.89
C VAL A 286 -22.37 -7.96 8.89
N LEU A 287 -22.55 -8.21 10.19
CA LEU A 287 -21.82 -7.51 11.25
C LEU A 287 -20.34 -7.90 11.25
N SER A 288 -20.02 -9.18 11.01
CA SER A 288 -18.65 -9.67 10.91
C SER A 288 -17.91 -9.04 9.73
N LEU A 289 -18.51 -8.98 8.55
CA LEU A 289 -17.91 -8.38 7.38
C LEU A 289 -17.77 -6.86 7.52
N PHE A 290 -18.76 -6.20 8.15
CA PHE A 290 -18.63 -4.79 8.50
C PHE A 290 -17.51 -4.53 9.50
N ALA A 291 -17.32 -5.40 10.50
CA ALA A 291 -16.18 -5.32 11.42
C ALA A 291 -14.84 -5.50 10.69
N VAL A 292 -14.75 -6.40 9.71
CA VAL A 292 -13.55 -6.55 8.86
C VAL A 292 -13.28 -5.27 8.05
N ALA A 293 -14.31 -4.67 7.46
CA ALA A 293 -14.19 -3.40 6.74
C ALA A 293 -13.76 -2.24 7.66
N LEU A 294 -14.34 -2.15 8.87
CA LEU A 294 -13.96 -1.17 9.88
C LEU A 294 -12.53 -1.38 10.40
N ALA A 295 -12.04 -2.61 10.48
CA ALA A 295 -10.63 -2.87 10.75
C ALA A 295 -9.74 -2.28 9.64
N GLY A 296 -10.18 -2.36 8.38
CA GLY A 296 -9.58 -1.61 7.28
C GLY A 296 -9.54 -0.10 7.56
N CYS A 297 -10.67 0.50 7.95
CA CYS A 297 -10.72 1.92 8.35
C CYS A 297 -9.78 2.26 9.52
N GLY A 298 -9.61 1.33 10.47
CA GLY A 298 -8.67 1.50 11.57
C GLY A 298 -7.22 1.61 11.10
N LEU A 299 -6.83 0.78 10.13
CA LEU A 299 -5.54 0.88 9.46
C LEU A 299 -5.41 2.23 8.73
N LEU A 300 -6.47 2.68 8.04
CA LEU A 300 -6.50 3.99 7.37
C LEU A 300 -6.21 5.18 8.29
N THR A 301 -6.47 5.04 9.60
CA THR A 301 -6.16 6.12 10.55
C THR A 301 -4.67 6.43 10.65
N THR A 302 -3.81 5.50 10.24
CA THR A 302 -2.35 5.66 10.25
C THR A 302 -1.77 5.95 8.87
N VAL A 303 -2.57 5.79 7.80
CA VAL A 303 -2.08 5.85 6.40
C VAL A 303 -1.45 7.19 6.07
N GLY A 304 -1.97 8.30 6.61
CA GLY A 304 -1.37 9.62 6.38
C GLY A 304 0.10 9.72 6.84
N VAL A 305 0.47 9.07 7.94
CA VAL A 305 1.86 8.99 8.41
C VAL A 305 2.66 8.00 7.57
N ILE A 306 2.03 6.89 7.16
CA ILE A 306 2.65 5.84 6.34
C ILE A 306 3.05 6.38 4.97
N VAL A 307 2.15 7.03 4.25
CA VAL A 307 2.47 7.68 2.96
C VAL A 307 3.59 8.71 3.16
N ALA A 308 3.55 9.46 4.27
CA ALA A 308 4.57 10.48 4.52
C ALA A 308 5.98 9.91 4.74
N MET A 309 6.10 8.74 5.38
CA MET A 309 7.38 8.04 5.54
C MET A 309 7.78 7.23 4.30
N ASP A 310 6.81 6.83 3.49
CA ASP A 310 7.05 6.18 2.21
C ASP A 310 7.70 7.16 1.22
N THR A 311 7.03 8.29 0.96
CA THR A 311 7.51 9.35 0.07
C THR A 311 8.82 9.95 0.57
N PHE A 312 9.15 9.81 1.85
CA PHE A 312 10.48 10.19 2.36
C PHE A 312 11.60 9.41 1.66
N GLY A 313 11.39 8.13 1.32
CA GLY A 313 12.39 7.27 0.68
C GLY A 313 12.85 7.79 -0.69
N PRO A 314 11.97 7.90 -1.69
CA PRO A 314 12.34 8.43 -3.02
C PRO A 314 12.94 9.84 -2.96
N ILE A 315 12.54 10.65 -1.99
CA ILE A 315 13.11 11.99 -1.80
C ILE A 315 14.55 11.91 -1.28
N SER A 316 14.84 11.00 -0.34
CA SER A 316 16.22 10.77 0.10
C SER A 316 17.09 10.16 -0.99
N ASP A 317 16.51 9.29 -1.81
CA ASP A 317 17.13 8.64 -2.98
C ASP A 317 17.60 9.70 -3.98
N ASN A 318 16.67 10.54 -4.45
CA ASN A 318 17.00 11.66 -5.34
C ASN A 318 17.97 12.68 -4.71
N ALA A 319 17.90 12.91 -3.40
CA ALA A 319 18.83 13.80 -2.73
C ALA A 319 20.26 13.24 -2.75
N GLN A 320 20.41 11.92 -2.64
CA GLN A 320 21.69 11.22 -2.80
C GLN A 320 22.18 11.32 -4.26
N GLY A 321 21.32 11.04 -5.23
CA GLY A 321 21.69 11.13 -6.64
C GLY A 321 22.12 12.53 -7.05
N ILE A 322 21.40 13.57 -6.62
CA ILE A 322 21.80 14.97 -6.86
C ILE A 322 23.13 15.31 -6.16
N ALA A 323 23.35 14.79 -4.95
CA ALA A 323 24.59 15.02 -4.22
C ALA A 323 25.80 14.40 -4.94
N GLU A 324 25.66 13.20 -5.49
CA GLU A 324 26.71 12.56 -6.28
C GLU A 324 26.93 13.28 -7.61
N MET A 325 25.86 13.57 -8.35
CA MET A 325 25.93 14.27 -9.64
C MET A 325 26.54 15.67 -9.55
N SER A 326 26.30 16.39 -8.45
CA SER A 326 26.88 17.72 -8.22
C SER A 326 28.32 17.66 -7.71
N GLY A 327 28.69 16.62 -6.95
CA GLY A 327 29.98 16.53 -6.27
C GLY A 327 30.16 17.54 -5.13
N ASP A 328 29.09 18.24 -4.72
CA ASP A 328 29.13 19.33 -3.74
C ASP A 328 29.04 18.83 -2.28
N VAL A 329 28.56 17.61 -2.06
CA VAL A 329 28.39 17.02 -0.73
C VAL A 329 29.46 15.96 -0.49
N LYS A 330 30.27 16.13 0.56
CA LYS A 330 31.38 15.22 0.89
C LYS A 330 31.43 14.88 2.37
N GLY A 331 32.16 13.81 2.71
CA GLY A 331 32.42 13.42 4.08
C GLY A 331 31.15 12.95 4.80
N ASP A 332 30.87 13.54 5.96
CA ASP A 332 29.76 13.09 6.80
C ASP A 332 28.39 13.41 6.20
N GLY A 333 28.28 14.45 5.35
CA GLY A 333 27.04 14.76 4.64
C GLY A 333 26.61 13.64 3.68
N ALA A 334 27.55 13.08 2.93
CA ALA A 334 27.27 11.97 2.01
C ALA A 334 26.87 10.69 2.77
N LYS A 335 27.55 10.38 3.89
CA LYS A 335 27.19 9.24 4.75
C LYS A 335 25.79 9.37 5.34
N ILE A 336 25.36 10.59 5.67
CA ILE A 336 24.00 10.84 6.15
C ILE A 336 23.01 10.53 5.04
N LEU A 337 23.23 10.97 3.81
CA LEU A 337 22.34 10.69 2.67
C LEU A 337 22.17 9.20 2.43
N THR A 338 23.26 8.44 2.37
CA THR A 338 23.22 6.96 2.26
C THR A 338 22.46 6.32 3.41
N SER A 339 22.61 6.83 4.64
CA SER A 339 21.85 6.33 5.78
C SER A 339 20.35 6.68 5.69
N LEU A 340 19.98 7.78 5.04
CA LEU A 340 18.57 8.17 4.87
C LEU A 340 17.91 7.33 3.79
N ASP A 341 18.59 7.05 2.68
CA ASP A 341 18.11 6.15 1.63
C ASP A 341 17.88 4.73 2.17
N ALA A 342 18.83 4.18 2.94
CA ALA A 342 18.65 2.87 3.58
C ALA A 342 17.41 2.81 4.49
N VAL A 343 17.08 3.91 5.19
CA VAL A 343 15.84 4.04 5.98
C VAL A 343 14.62 4.10 5.05
N GLY A 344 14.72 4.83 3.94
CA GLY A 344 13.72 4.90 2.88
C GLY A 344 13.35 3.55 2.28
N ASN A 345 14.34 2.69 2.03
CA ASN A 345 14.09 1.34 1.51
C ASN A 345 13.27 0.47 2.46
N THR A 346 13.49 0.59 3.78
CA THR A 346 12.65 -0.07 4.78
C THR A 346 11.25 0.53 4.85
N THR A 347 11.09 1.87 4.78
CA THR A 347 9.75 2.48 4.79
C THR A 347 8.94 2.11 3.53
N LYS A 348 9.58 2.10 2.34
CA LYS A 348 8.98 1.59 1.08
C LYS A 348 8.41 0.17 1.25
N ALA A 349 9.16 -0.72 1.93
CA ALA A 349 8.71 -2.09 2.16
C ALA A 349 7.53 -2.17 3.14
N ILE A 350 7.57 -1.39 4.23
CA ILE A 350 6.50 -1.34 5.22
C ILE A 350 5.18 -0.88 4.58
N THR A 351 5.22 0.15 3.75
CA THR A 351 4.06 0.65 3.01
C THR A 351 3.45 -0.42 2.12
N LYS A 352 4.27 -1.20 1.40
CA LYS A 352 3.79 -2.33 0.59
C LYS A 352 3.08 -3.38 1.44
N GLY A 353 3.63 -3.72 2.61
CA GLY A 353 3.00 -4.65 3.54
C GLY A 353 1.63 -4.16 4.03
N ILE A 354 1.51 -2.86 4.26
CA ILE A 354 0.27 -2.22 4.69
C ILE A 354 -0.76 -2.18 3.56
N ALA A 355 -0.35 -1.83 2.34
CA ALA A 355 -1.21 -1.86 1.15
C ALA A 355 -1.78 -3.26 0.89
N ILE A 356 -0.97 -4.31 1.08
CA ILE A 356 -1.44 -5.71 0.98
C ILE A 356 -2.48 -6.00 2.07
N ALA A 357 -2.26 -5.58 3.31
CA ALA A 357 -3.20 -5.81 4.39
C ALA A 357 -4.53 -5.08 4.18
N THR A 358 -4.50 -3.83 3.70
CA THR A 358 -5.73 -3.10 3.33
C THR A 358 -6.46 -3.80 2.19
N ALA A 359 -5.74 -4.25 1.16
CA ALA A 359 -6.34 -4.96 0.04
C ALA A 359 -7.03 -6.26 0.48
N VAL A 360 -6.43 -7.04 1.39
CA VAL A 360 -7.05 -8.27 1.92
C VAL A 360 -8.31 -7.98 2.75
N LEU A 361 -8.25 -6.98 3.64
CA LEU A 361 -9.42 -6.57 4.44
C LEU A 361 -10.56 -6.06 3.54
N ALA A 362 -10.23 -5.21 2.58
CA ALA A 362 -11.18 -4.66 1.63
C ALA A 362 -11.77 -5.73 0.71
N ALA A 363 -10.95 -6.65 0.17
CA ALA A 363 -11.42 -7.75 -0.67
C ALA A 363 -12.36 -8.69 0.11
N THR A 364 -12.04 -9.00 1.37
CA THR A 364 -12.90 -9.83 2.24
C THR A 364 -14.26 -9.16 2.44
N ALA A 365 -14.27 -7.84 2.67
CA ALA A 365 -15.49 -7.05 2.80
C ALA A 365 -16.29 -6.99 1.47
N LEU A 366 -15.61 -6.76 0.35
CA LEU A 366 -16.23 -6.67 -0.98
C LEU A 366 -16.85 -8.00 -1.44
N PHE A 367 -16.32 -9.15 -1.02
CA PHE A 367 -17.00 -10.44 -1.25
C PHE A 367 -18.41 -10.45 -0.65
N GLY A 368 -18.58 -9.87 0.54
CA GLY A 368 -19.90 -9.66 1.15
C GLY A 368 -20.82 -8.82 0.28
N ALA A 369 -20.35 -7.62 -0.06
CA ALA A 369 -21.10 -6.68 -0.90
C ALA A 369 -21.48 -7.29 -2.27
N PHE A 370 -20.57 -8.07 -2.88
CA PHE A 370 -20.83 -8.77 -4.13
C PHE A 370 -21.94 -9.82 -4.00
N THR A 371 -21.92 -10.63 -2.94
CA THR A 371 -22.99 -11.61 -2.71
C THR A 371 -24.35 -10.95 -2.46
N ASP A 372 -24.37 -9.83 -1.73
CA ASP A 372 -25.60 -9.07 -1.49
C ASP A 372 -26.14 -8.41 -2.76
N ALA A 373 -25.27 -7.87 -3.61
CA ALA A 373 -25.66 -7.31 -4.91
C ALA A 373 -26.33 -8.36 -5.80
N ILE A 374 -25.80 -9.59 -5.84
CA ILE A 374 -26.40 -10.69 -6.61
C ILE A 374 -27.76 -11.06 -6.04
N LYS A 375 -27.88 -11.21 -4.71
CA LYS A 375 -29.16 -11.54 -4.06
C LYS A 375 -30.23 -10.50 -4.36
N ASN A 376 -29.90 -9.22 -4.25
CA ASN A 376 -30.82 -8.11 -4.54
C ASN A 376 -31.27 -8.13 -5.99
N THR A 377 -30.33 -8.28 -6.93
CA THR A 377 -30.65 -8.36 -8.37
C THR A 377 -31.58 -9.53 -8.68
N VAL A 378 -31.34 -10.71 -8.10
CA VAL A 378 -32.21 -11.88 -8.33
C VAL A 378 -33.61 -11.67 -7.75
N ALA A 379 -33.73 -11.03 -6.60
CA ALA A 379 -35.01 -10.65 -6.02
C ALA A 379 -35.79 -9.66 -6.91
N GLU A 380 -35.10 -8.70 -7.54
CA GLU A 380 -35.71 -7.77 -8.50
C GLU A 380 -36.28 -8.48 -9.74
N PHE A 381 -35.63 -9.56 -10.20
CA PHE A 381 -36.15 -10.40 -11.29
C PHE A 381 -37.25 -11.39 -10.86
N GLY A 382 -37.76 -11.28 -9.62
CA GLY A 382 -38.86 -12.08 -9.11
C GLY A 382 -38.50 -13.52 -8.75
N ALA A 383 -37.21 -13.83 -8.66
CA ALA A 383 -36.72 -15.14 -8.22
C ALA A 383 -36.32 -15.11 -6.75
N THR A 384 -36.58 -16.20 -6.03
CA THR A 384 -36.21 -16.32 -4.62
C THR A 384 -34.71 -16.64 -4.50
N ALA A 385 -34.05 -16.09 -3.49
CA ALA A 385 -32.63 -16.36 -3.22
C ALA A 385 -32.31 -17.86 -3.08
N THR A 386 -33.28 -18.69 -2.70
CA THR A 386 -33.17 -20.17 -2.65
C THR A 386 -32.90 -20.83 -4.01
N ASN A 387 -33.16 -20.15 -5.13
CA ASN A 387 -32.88 -20.64 -6.48
C ASN A 387 -31.44 -20.33 -6.93
N LEU A 388 -30.72 -19.50 -6.20
CA LEU A 388 -29.29 -19.25 -6.43
C LEU A 388 -28.47 -20.43 -5.93
N GLY A 389 -27.37 -20.73 -6.63
CA GLY A 389 -26.35 -21.64 -6.11
C GLY A 389 -25.82 -21.15 -4.75
N LEU A 390 -25.43 -22.10 -3.89
CA LEU A 390 -24.94 -21.82 -2.54
C LEU A 390 -23.79 -20.80 -2.51
N GLU A 391 -22.95 -20.81 -3.55
CA GLU A 391 -21.86 -19.84 -3.75
C GLU A 391 -22.34 -18.37 -3.72
N PHE A 392 -23.48 -18.08 -4.33
CA PHE A 392 -24.06 -16.74 -4.39
C PHE A 392 -24.95 -16.40 -3.19
N GLN A 393 -25.21 -17.39 -2.32
CA GLN A 393 -25.84 -17.18 -1.03
C GLN A 393 -24.82 -16.79 0.05
N GLY A 394 -23.53 -16.78 -0.28
CA GLY A 394 -22.43 -16.51 0.65
C GLY A 394 -21.79 -17.78 1.21
N VAL A 395 -22.14 -18.96 0.69
CA VAL A 395 -21.54 -20.24 1.07
C VAL A 395 -20.60 -20.68 -0.05
N LEU A 396 -19.35 -20.28 0.07
CA LEU A 396 -18.30 -20.65 -0.88
C LEU A 396 -17.66 -21.97 -0.45
N ASP A 397 -18.29 -23.08 -0.86
CA ASP A 397 -17.80 -24.42 -0.55
C ASP A 397 -16.55 -24.74 -1.38
N VAL A 398 -15.39 -24.83 -0.72
CA VAL A 398 -14.12 -25.16 -1.36
C VAL A 398 -14.11 -26.60 -1.91
N ALA A 399 -14.99 -27.48 -1.40
CA ALA A 399 -15.16 -28.83 -1.93
C ALA A 399 -15.95 -28.87 -3.25
N ASP A 400 -16.67 -27.79 -3.61
CA ASP A 400 -17.31 -27.69 -4.92
C ASP A 400 -16.25 -27.52 -6.02
N PRO A 401 -16.19 -28.43 -7.01
CA PRO A 401 -15.23 -28.33 -8.11
C PRO A 401 -15.27 -26.98 -8.86
N ARG A 402 -16.42 -26.32 -8.96
CA ARG A 402 -16.55 -25.01 -9.63
C ARG A 402 -15.82 -23.91 -8.88
N ASN A 403 -15.94 -23.90 -7.55
CA ASN A 403 -15.23 -22.97 -6.68
C ASN A 403 -13.72 -23.26 -6.69
N LEU A 404 -13.34 -24.54 -6.69
CA LEU A 404 -11.93 -24.94 -6.78
C LEU A 404 -11.30 -24.51 -8.11
N VAL A 405 -12.00 -24.67 -9.23
CA VAL A 405 -11.54 -24.20 -10.55
C VAL A 405 -11.37 -22.67 -10.53
N GLY A 406 -12.33 -21.93 -10.01
CA GLY A 406 -12.23 -20.48 -9.84
C GLY A 406 -11.03 -20.05 -9.00
N LEU A 407 -10.80 -20.74 -7.87
CA LEU A 407 -9.66 -20.49 -6.98
C LEU A 407 -8.31 -20.74 -7.68
N VAL A 408 -8.17 -21.86 -8.41
CA VAL A 408 -6.95 -22.20 -9.14
C VAL A 408 -6.68 -21.18 -10.26
N ILE A 409 -7.70 -20.80 -11.02
CA ILE A 409 -7.58 -19.76 -12.06
C ILE A 409 -7.15 -18.44 -11.41
N GLY A 410 -7.83 -17.99 -10.36
CA GLY A 410 -7.51 -16.75 -9.66
C GLY A 410 -6.07 -16.72 -9.15
N ALA A 411 -5.61 -17.82 -8.51
CA ALA A 411 -4.22 -17.95 -8.08
C ALA A 411 -3.24 -17.91 -9.26
N SER A 412 -3.56 -18.55 -10.39
CA SER A 412 -2.70 -18.56 -11.59
C SER A 412 -2.54 -17.17 -12.22
N VAL A 413 -3.57 -16.31 -12.16
CA VAL A 413 -3.53 -14.94 -12.71
C VAL A 413 -2.45 -14.11 -12.01
N VAL A 414 -2.25 -14.27 -10.70
CA VAL A 414 -1.20 -13.57 -9.94
C VAL A 414 0.20 -13.92 -10.47
N PHE A 415 0.46 -15.20 -10.73
CA PHE A 415 1.74 -15.64 -11.30
C PHE A 415 1.93 -15.18 -12.74
N LEU A 416 0.86 -15.24 -13.56
CA LEU A 416 0.90 -14.76 -14.94
C LEU A 416 1.22 -13.26 -14.98
N PHE A 417 0.51 -12.45 -14.20
CA PHE A 417 0.72 -11.01 -14.12
C PHE A 417 2.14 -10.67 -13.63
N SER A 418 2.62 -11.35 -12.59
CA SER A 418 3.98 -11.19 -12.07
C SER A 418 5.02 -11.50 -13.15
N GLY A 419 4.83 -12.59 -13.91
CA GLY A 419 5.72 -12.96 -15.01
C GLY A 419 5.72 -11.95 -16.16
N LEU A 420 4.56 -11.40 -16.51
CA LEU A 420 4.45 -10.34 -17.52
C LEU A 420 5.20 -9.07 -17.09
N ALA A 421 5.01 -8.62 -15.84
CA ALA A 421 5.69 -7.45 -15.29
C ALA A 421 7.22 -7.63 -15.23
N ILE A 422 7.71 -8.79 -14.76
CA ILE A 422 9.16 -9.09 -14.72
C ILE A 422 9.75 -9.08 -16.14
N ASN A 423 9.05 -9.68 -17.10
CA ASN A 423 9.51 -9.73 -18.48
C ASN A 423 9.52 -8.35 -19.15
N ALA A 424 8.55 -7.48 -18.84
CA ALA A 424 8.52 -6.11 -19.32
C ALA A 424 9.73 -5.30 -18.81
N VAL A 425 10.02 -5.36 -17.50
CA VAL A 425 11.21 -4.74 -16.91
C VAL A 425 12.49 -5.30 -17.54
N SER A 426 12.60 -6.62 -17.70
CA SER A 426 13.77 -7.27 -18.30
C SER A 426 14.08 -6.79 -19.72
N ARG A 427 13.04 -6.65 -20.57
CA ARG A 427 13.20 -6.11 -21.93
C ARG A 427 13.65 -4.66 -21.92
N ALA A 428 12.98 -3.81 -21.14
CA ALA A 428 13.28 -2.39 -21.06
C ALA A 428 14.69 -2.15 -20.47
N ALA A 429 15.05 -2.83 -19.37
CA ALA A 429 16.39 -2.78 -18.78
C ALA A 429 17.46 -3.24 -19.78
N GLY A 430 17.19 -4.31 -20.54
CA GLY A 430 18.10 -4.77 -21.60
C GLY A 430 18.37 -3.69 -22.67
N ALA A 431 17.36 -2.92 -23.05
CA ALA A 431 17.51 -1.81 -23.98
C ALA A 431 18.35 -0.67 -23.36
N VAL A 432 18.10 -0.32 -22.10
CA VAL A 432 18.88 0.69 -21.35
C VAL A 432 20.35 0.28 -21.24
N VAL A 433 20.63 -0.96 -20.83
CA VAL A 433 22.00 -1.49 -20.71
C VAL A 433 22.76 -1.36 -22.03
N MET A 434 22.14 -1.73 -23.15
CA MET A 434 22.77 -1.63 -24.47
C MET A 434 23.01 -0.18 -24.88
N GLU A 435 22.09 0.72 -24.58
CA GLU A 435 22.26 2.16 -24.86
C GLU A 435 23.41 2.76 -24.06
N VAL A 436 23.48 2.51 -22.74
CA VAL A 436 24.57 3.03 -21.89
C VAL A 436 25.93 2.48 -22.36
N ARG A 437 26.00 1.18 -22.70
CA ARG A 437 27.22 0.58 -23.28
C ARG A 437 27.62 1.26 -24.60
N ASN A 438 26.66 1.50 -25.49
CA ASN A 438 26.91 2.15 -26.77
C ASN A 438 27.46 3.57 -26.58
N GLN A 439 26.90 4.36 -25.66
CA GLN A 439 27.40 5.70 -25.38
C GLN A 439 28.84 5.66 -24.84
N PHE A 440 29.14 4.78 -23.88
CA PHE A 440 30.52 4.65 -23.39
C PHE A 440 31.52 4.18 -24.45
N GLN A 441 31.10 3.37 -25.42
CA GLN A 441 31.97 2.89 -26.49
C GLN A 441 32.18 3.94 -27.58
N LEU A 442 31.11 4.59 -28.05
CA LEU A 442 31.13 5.55 -29.15
C LEU A 442 31.66 6.91 -28.72
N HIS A 443 31.49 7.27 -27.44
CA HIS A 443 31.91 8.54 -26.86
C HIS A 443 32.87 8.33 -25.67
N PRO A 444 34.14 7.95 -25.91
CA PRO A 444 35.11 7.71 -24.84
C PRO A 444 35.41 8.96 -23.97
N GLY A 445 35.04 10.16 -24.44
CA GLY A 445 35.16 11.40 -23.68
C GLY A 445 34.29 11.43 -22.42
N ILE A 446 33.20 10.66 -22.40
CA ILE A 446 32.29 10.57 -21.25
C ILE A 446 33.02 10.02 -20.02
N MET A 447 33.74 8.90 -20.18
CA MET A 447 34.48 8.29 -19.07
C MET A 447 35.61 9.19 -18.53
N LYS A 448 36.12 10.10 -19.37
CA LYS A 448 37.13 11.11 -19.01
C LYS A 448 36.52 12.37 -18.39
N GLY A 449 35.19 12.49 -18.37
CA GLY A 449 34.48 13.70 -17.91
C GLY A 449 34.62 14.90 -18.85
N THR A 450 35.11 14.71 -20.07
CA THR A 450 35.31 15.78 -21.06
C THR A 450 34.11 15.97 -21.99
N GLU A 451 33.19 15.00 -21.99
CA GLU A 451 31.99 14.98 -22.82
C GLU A 451 30.79 14.59 -21.94
N LYS A 452 29.62 15.18 -22.19
CA LYS A 452 28.40 14.87 -21.44
C LYS A 452 27.67 13.69 -22.09
N PRO A 453 27.12 12.75 -21.30
CA PRO A 453 26.24 11.71 -21.82
C PRO A 453 24.94 12.26 -22.40
N GLU A 454 24.33 11.49 -23.29
CA GLU A 454 23.00 11.80 -23.83
C GLU A 454 21.92 11.13 -22.97
N TYR A 455 21.54 11.83 -21.89
CA TYR A 455 20.53 11.35 -20.93
C TYR A 455 19.13 11.21 -21.57
N GLY A 456 18.78 12.11 -22.49
CA GLY A 456 17.43 12.16 -23.07
C GLY A 456 17.06 10.88 -23.82
N ARG A 457 18.06 10.19 -24.38
CA ARG A 457 17.86 8.93 -25.09
C ARG A 457 17.48 7.77 -24.16
N VAL A 458 18.05 7.72 -22.96
CA VAL A 458 17.66 6.69 -21.97
C VAL A 458 16.26 6.97 -21.42
N VAL A 459 15.94 8.25 -21.17
CA VAL A 459 14.58 8.66 -20.75
C VAL A 459 13.54 8.30 -21.82
N ASP A 460 13.84 8.52 -23.11
CA ASP A 460 12.94 8.15 -24.22
C ASP A 460 12.71 6.64 -24.29
N ILE A 461 13.76 5.83 -24.14
CA ILE A 461 13.65 4.35 -24.09
C ILE A 461 12.72 3.94 -22.95
N CYS A 462 12.96 4.42 -21.72
CA CYS A 462 12.14 4.07 -20.56
C CYS A 462 10.69 4.52 -20.74
N THR A 463 10.47 5.71 -21.31
CA THR A 463 9.13 6.26 -21.57
C THR A 463 8.36 5.41 -22.58
N ARG A 464 8.96 5.17 -23.76
CA ARG A 464 8.30 4.43 -24.84
C ARG A 464 8.02 2.99 -24.43
N ASP A 465 8.98 2.35 -23.79
CA ASP A 465 8.87 0.93 -23.45
C ASP A 465 7.89 0.73 -22.29
N SER A 466 7.89 1.60 -21.27
CA SER A 466 6.85 1.54 -20.21
C SER A 466 5.43 1.73 -20.74
N LEU A 467 5.20 2.68 -21.66
CA LEU A 467 3.88 2.91 -22.26
C LEU A 467 3.42 1.79 -23.19
N ARG A 468 4.37 1.09 -23.83
CA ARG A 468 4.06 -0.03 -24.74
C ARG A 468 3.69 -1.31 -23.97
N GLU A 469 4.23 -1.47 -22.77
CA GLU A 469 4.08 -2.67 -21.95
C GLU A 469 2.86 -2.59 -20.99
N LEU A 470 2.23 -1.41 -20.87
CA LEU A 470 0.91 -1.20 -20.28
C LEU A 470 -0.20 -1.75 -21.19
#